data_AF-A0A7Y2HBR6-F1
#
_entry.id   AF-A0A7Y2HBR6-F1
#
_cell.length_a   1.000
_cell.length_b   1.000
_cell.length_c   1.000
_cell.angle_alpha   90.00
_cell.angle_beta   90.00
_cell.angle_gamma   90.00
#
_symmetry.space_group_name_H-M   'P 1'
#
loop_
_entity.id
_entity.type
_entity.pdbx_description
1 polymer ?
#
loop_
_entity_poly.entity_id
_entity_poly.type
_entity_poly.pdbx_seq_one_letter_code
_entity_poly.pdbx_strand_id
1 'polypeptide(L)'
;MDNRQIPDKYFEQLAGKIEEGIHAMQDNVEQEAPLLNRIGKLESYIIPEGYFDGLYSKLNLPKSRPSVIRRMMPYSIAASILMMMTLTWFWVNQNENTFYNQLALTEVYDYYIENESLFDQDLLIELSFEDTEKDAFDLDNLADEDLDLFTEELINEMTDQELLDIL
;
A
#
# COMPACT_ATOMS: atom_id res chain seq x y z
N MET A 1 -21.27 19.39 19.79
CA MET A 1 -20.06 19.42 18.94
C MET A 1 -20.26 20.54 17.92
N ASP A 2 -19.35 21.51 17.91
CA ASP A 2 -19.43 22.76 17.14
C ASP A 2 -19.08 22.47 15.66
N ASN A 3 -20.11 22.44 14.80
CA ASN A 3 -19.98 22.12 13.39
C ASN A 3 -19.59 23.39 12.61
N ARG A 4 -18.31 23.79 12.67
CA ARG A 4 -17.76 24.90 11.87
C ARG A 4 -17.56 24.47 10.43
N GLN A 5 -18.66 24.14 9.76
CA GLN A 5 -18.66 23.94 8.31
C GLN A 5 -18.75 25.31 7.65
N ILE A 6 -17.76 25.60 6.80
CA ILE A 6 -17.77 26.79 5.97
C ILE A 6 -18.93 26.68 4.95
N PRO A 7 -19.67 27.76 4.68
CA PRO A 7 -20.73 27.74 3.69
C PRO A 7 -20.24 27.31 2.31
N ASP A 8 -21.09 26.59 1.58
CA ASP A 8 -20.82 26.25 0.18
C ASP A 8 -20.51 27.52 -0.62
N LYS A 9 -19.47 27.45 -1.47
CA LYS A 9 -19.02 28.55 -2.33
C LYS A 9 -18.49 29.79 -1.60
N TYR A 10 -18.16 29.70 -0.32
CA TYR A 10 -17.54 30.79 0.44
C TYR A 10 -16.32 31.39 -0.29
N PHE A 11 -15.40 30.54 -0.75
CA PHE A 11 -14.20 30.99 -1.45
C PHE A 11 -14.45 31.48 -2.87
N GLU A 12 -15.47 30.94 -3.56
CA GLU A 12 -15.87 31.42 -4.89
C GLU A 12 -16.41 32.86 -4.82
N GLN A 13 -17.14 33.18 -3.74
CA GLN A 13 -17.69 34.51 -3.50
C GLN A 13 -16.72 35.45 -2.79
N LEU A 14 -15.69 34.93 -2.11
CA LEU A 14 -14.74 35.72 -1.33
C LEU A 14 -13.99 36.73 -2.20
N ALA A 15 -13.55 36.31 -3.39
CA ALA A 15 -12.84 37.19 -4.32
C ALA A 15 -13.69 38.40 -4.71
N GLY A 16 -14.96 38.18 -5.11
CA GLY A 16 -15.89 39.25 -5.44
C GLY A 16 -16.19 40.16 -4.25
N LYS A 17 -16.37 39.60 -3.04
CA LYS A 17 -16.57 40.38 -1.81
C LYS A 17 -15.36 41.25 -1.45
N ILE A 18 -14.15 40.75 -1.66
CA ILE A 18 -12.92 41.51 -1.42
C ILE A 18 -12.82 42.65 -2.45
N GLU A 19 -13.09 42.38 -3.73
CA GLU A 19 -13.05 43.38 -4.80
C GLU A 19 -14.08 44.50 -4.57
N GLU A 20 -15.32 44.13 -4.26
CA GLU A 20 -16.39 45.07 -3.87
C GLU A 20 -15.99 45.90 -2.65
N GLY A 21 -15.37 45.28 -1.64
CA GLY A 21 -14.88 45.97 -0.44
C GLY A 21 -13.75 46.96 -0.74
N ILE A 22 -12.81 46.61 -1.61
CA ILE A 22 -11.72 47.51 -2.03
C ILE A 22 -12.28 48.71 -2.81
N HIS A 23 -13.23 48.49 -3.71
CA HIS A 23 -13.88 49.56 -4.47
C HIS A 23 -14.71 50.49 -3.57
N ALA A 24 -15.48 49.94 -2.63
CA ALA A 24 -16.26 50.73 -1.69
C ALA A 24 -15.37 51.61 -0.78
N MET A 25 -14.22 51.08 -0.35
CA MET A 25 -13.22 51.86 0.39
C MET A 25 -12.60 52.95 -0.47
N GLN A 26 -12.25 52.67 -1.73
CA GLN A 26 -11.61 53.63 -2.65
C GLN A 26 -12.45 54.90 -2.85
N ASP A 27 -13.78 54.77 -2.87
CA ASP A 27 -14.72 55.89 -3.03
C ASP A 27 -14.96 56.66 -1.71
N ASN A 28 -14.64 56.06 -0.56
CA ASN A 28 -14.89 56.64 0.78
C ASN A 28 -13.62 56.78 1.65
N VAL A 29 -12.41 56.66 1.08
CA VAL A 29 -11.13 56.75 1.82
C VAL A 29 -11.04 58.02 2.66
N GLU A 30 -11.62 59.12 2.17
CA GLU A 30 -11.63 60.41 2.88
C GLU A 30 -12.37 60.34 4.22
N GLN A 31 -13.41 59.51 4.32
CA GLN A 31 -14.24 59.35 5.52
C GLN A 31 -13.77 58.19 6.39
N GLU A 32 -13.43 57.04 5.79
CA GLU A 32 -13.10 55.82 6.52
C GLU A 32 -11.65 55.76 7.00
N ALA A 33 -10.73 56.40 6.27
CA ALA A 33 -9.31 56.39 6.59
C ALA A 33 -8.66 57.77 6.34
N PRO A 34 -9.03 58.81 7.11
CA PRO A 34 -8.53 60.16 6.92
C PRO A 34 -7.00 60.27 7.05
N LEU A 35 -6.36 59.36 7.81
CA LEU A 35 -4.91 59.28 7.90
C LEU A 35 -4.26 58.74 6.62
N LEU A 36 -4.87 57.74 5.96
CA LEU A 36 -4.40 57.24 4.66
C LEU A 36 -4.61 58.28 3.56
N ASN A 37 -5.73 59.01 3.61
CA ASN A 37 -5.98 60.11 2.68
C ASN A 37 -4.90 61.21 2.77
N ARG A 38 -4.43 61.51 3.99
CA ARG A 38 -3.35 62.50 4.21
C ARG A 38 -1.99 62.07 3.66
N ILE A 39 -1.72 60.77 3.59
CA ILE A 39 -0.48 60.24 3.02
C ILE A 39 -0.49 60.37 1.49
N GLY A 40 -1.68 60.39 0.87
CA GLY A 40 -1.85 60.49 -0.58
C GLY A 40 -1.23 59.28 -1.31
N LYS A 41 -1.38 59.24 -2.64
CA LYS A 41 -0.60 58.31 -3.47
C LYS A 41 0.83 58.83 -3.58
N LEU A 42 1.57 58.79 -2.49
CA LEU A 42 2.99 59.12 -2.50
C LEU A 42 3.72 58.00 -3.23
N GLU A 43 4.26 58.31 -4.41
CA GLU A 43 5.21 57.44 -5.10
C GLU A 43 6.45 57.31 -4.21
N SER A 44 6.43 56.33 -3.32
CA SER A 44 7.42 56.16 -2.25
C SER A 44 8.80 55.73 -2.77
N TYR A 45 8.93 55.54 -4.09
CA TYR A 45 10.13 55.08 -4.73
C TYR A 45 10.44 55.91 -5.98
N ILE A 46 11.25 56.96 -5.78
CA ILE A 46 11.84 57.73 -6.88
C ILE A 46 13.19 57.09 -7.18
N ILE A 47 13.29 56.48 -8.36
CA ILE A 47 14.52 55.84 -8.80
C ILE A 47 15.44 56.93 -9.39
N PRO A 48 16.68 57.07 -8.92
CA PRO A 48 17.65 57.97 -9.52
C PRO A 48 17.93 57.62 -10.98
N GLU A 49 18.24 58.63 -11.78
CA GLU A 49 18.71 58.42 -13.16
C GLU A 49 19.96 57.52 -13.14
N GLY A 50 19.95 56.46 -13.95
CA GLY A 50 21.05 55.50 -14.02
C GLY A 50 21.13 54.47 -12.88
N TYR A 51 20.10 54.30 -12.03
CA TYR A 51 20.09 53.28 -10.97
C TYR A 51 20.38 51.85 -11.48
N PHE A 52 19.91 51.53 -12.68
CA PHE A 52 20.12 50.22 -13.31
C PHE A 52 21.38 50.17 -14.17
N ASP A 53 22.11 51.26 -14.31
CA ASP A 53 23.33 51.30 -15.10
C ASP A 53 24.39 50.42 -14.45
N GLY A 54 24.80 49.39 -15.18
CA GLY A 54 25.75 48.41 -14.71
C GLY A 54 25.16 47.33 -13.78
N LEU A 55 23.84 47.25 -13.56
CA LEU A 55 23.24 46.14 -12.80
C LEU A 55 23.61 44.79 -13.45
N TYR A 56 23.49 44.69 -14.78
CA TYR A 56 23.87 43.51 -15.55
C TYR A 56 25.37 43.17 -15.47
N SER A 57 26.23 44.18 -15.28
CA SER A 57 27.68 43.96 -15.13
C SER A 57 28.06 43.44 -13.73
N LYS A 58 27.24 43.74 -12.72
CA LYS A 58 27.40 43.27 -11.33
C LYS A 58 26.74 41.91 -11.12
N LEU A 59 25.78 41.55 -11.96
CA LEU A 59 25.18 40.22 -11.97
C LEU A 59 26.16 39.24 -12.62
N ASN A 60 26.86 38.45 -11.79
CA ASN A 60 27.64 37.29 -12.23
C ASN A 60 26.69 36.17 -12.69
N LEU A 61 26.01 36.39 -13.82
CA LEU A 61 25.19 35.37 -14.44
C LEU A 61 26.14 34.27 -14.96
N PRO A 62 25.94 33.00 -14.56
CA PRO A 62 26.73 31.92 -15.10
C PRO A 62 26.52 31.90 -16.62
N LYS A 63 27.60 32.08 -17.39
CA LYS A 63 27.57 31.93 -18.85
C LYS A 63 27.08 30.52 -19.15
N SER A 64 25.82 30.40 -19.57
CA SER A 64 25.23 29.13 -20.01
C SER A 64 26.05 28.62 -21.19
N ARG A 65 26.91 27.64 -20.93
CA ARG A 65 27.60 26.89 -21.98
C ARG A 65 26.56 25.92 -22.55
N PRO A 66 26.42 25.77 -23.88
CA PRO A 66 25.53 24.76 -24.41
C PRO A 66 26.05 23.38 -23.99
N SER A 67 25.35 22.71 -23.06
CA SER A 67 25.69 21.35 -22.67
C SER A 67 25.26 20.43 -23.81
N VAL A 68 26.22 19.91 -24.57
CA VAL A 68 25.97 18.80 -25.47
C VAL A 68 25.74 17.54 -24.64
N ILE A 69 24.47 17.21 -24.40
CA ILE A 69 24.08 15.97 -23.74
C ILE A 69 24.30 14.84 -24.74
N ARG A 70 25.44 14.15 -24.64
CA ARG A 70 25.70 12.94 -25.41
C ARG A 70 24.86 11.81 -24.82
N ARG A 71 23.79 11.43 -25.52
CA ARG A 71 22.87 10.36 -25.14
C ARG A 71 23.60 9.01 -25.23
N MET A 72 24.21 8.57 -24.14
CA MET A 72 24.68 7.19 -24.01
C MET A 72 23.47 6.32 -23.68
N MET A 73 23.16 5.35 -24.53
CA MET A 73 22.10 4.38 -24.29
C MET A 73 22.41 3.62 -22.98
N PRO A 74 21.48 3.55 -22.01
CA PRO A 74 21.70 2.79 -20.81
C PRO A 74 21.53 1.29 -21.13
N TYR A 75 22.63 0.62 -21.43
CA TYR A 75 22.71 -0.85 -21.58
C TYR A 75 22.21 -1.60 -20.33
N SER A 76 21.97 -0.91 -19.21
CA SER A 76 21.41 -1.46 -17.97
C SER A 76 19.98 -1.97 -18.12
N ILE A 77 19.13 -1.34 -18.96
CA ILE A 77 17.73 -1.74 -19.10
C ILE A 77 17.61 -3.15 -19.70
N ALA A 78 18.42 -3.45 -20.72
CA ALA A 78 18.43 -4.78 -21.34
C ALA A 78 18.91 -5.87 -20.37
N ALA A 79 19.93 -5.58 -19.56
CA ALA A 79 20.44 -6.53 -18.57
C ALA A 79 19.40 -6.82 -17.47
N SER A 80 18.66 -5.80 -17.01
CA SER A 80 17.58 -5.98 -16.02
C SER A 80 16.46 -6.88 -16.55
N ILE A 81 16.07 -6.73 -17.82
CA ILE A 81 15.02 -7.55 -18.43
C ILE A 81 15.48 -9.01 -18.53
N LEU A 82 16.72 -9.25 -18.97
CA LEU A 82 17.27 -10.61 -19.06
C LEU A 82 17.38 -11.26 -17.67
N MET A 83 17.89 -10.52 -16.68
CA MET A 83 17.99 -11.01 -15.31
C MET A 83 16.61 -11.41 -14.75
N MET A 84 15.60 -10.57 -14.95
CA MET A 84 14.24 -10.83 -14.49
C MET A 84 13.63 -12.07 -15.17
N MET A 85 13.79 -12.22 -16.49
CA MET A 85 13.33 -13.41 -17.23
C MET A 85 14.03 -14.70 -16.77
N THR A 86 15.34 -14.66 -16.51
CA THR A 86 16.07 -15.84 -16.05
C THR A 86 15.70 -16.26 -14.62
N LEU A 87 15.44 -15.29 -13.74
CA LEU A 87 15.00 -15.57 -12.37
C LEU A 87 13.59 -16.17 -12.34
N THR A 88 12.67 -15.65 -13.16
CA THR A 88 11.32 -16.21 -13.26
C THR A 88 11.34 -17.63 -13.79
N TRP A 89 12.15 -17.91 -14.82
CA TRP A 89 12.27 -19.27 -15.36
C TRP A 89 12.89 -20.24 -14.34
N PHE A 90 13.94 -19.82 -13.63
CA PHE A 90 14.60 -20.64 -12.60
C PHE A 90 13.67 -20.95 -11.42
N TRP A 91 12.87 -19.97 -10.98
CA TRP A 91 11.91 -20.16 -9.89
C TRP A 91 10.77 -21.10 -10.29
N VAL A 92 10.24 -20.97 -11.51
CA VAL A 92 9.19 -21.87 -12.03
C VAL A 92 9.71 -23.30 -12.20
N ASN A 93 10.92 -23.48 -12.74
CA ASN A 93 11.54 -24.80 -12.93
C ASN A 93 11.84 -25.52 -11.60
N GLN A 94 12.09 -24.79 -10.50
CA GLN A 94 12.20 -25.42 -9.18
C GLN A 94 10.84 -25.82 -8.59
N ASN A 95 9.75 -25.19 -9.04
CA ASN A 95 8.41 -25.39 -8.49
C ASN A 95 7.52 -26.31 -9.35
N GLU A 96 8.11 -27.04 -10.31
CA GLU A 96 7.35 -27.93 -11.21
C GLU A 96 6.57 -29.00 -10.45
N ASN A 97 7.05 -29.43 -9.29
CA ASN A 97 6.43 -30.52 -8.54
C ASN A 97 5.14 -30.15 -7.78
N THR A 98 4.77 -28.87 -7.64
CA THR A 98 3.56 -28.54 -6.86
C THR A 98 2.29 -28.50 -7.70
N PHE A 99 2.39 -28.10 -8.97
CA PHE A 99 1.21 -27.87 -9.82
C PHE A 99 0.70 -29.16 -10.50
N TYR A 100 1.60 -30.02 -10.98
CA TYR A 100 1.21 -31.30 -11.58
C TYR A 100 0.62 -32.27 -10.55
N ASN A 101 1.16 -32.27 -9.33
CA ASN A 101 0.64 -33.10 -8.24
C ASN A 101 -0.77 -32.65 -7.80
N GLN A 102 -1.06 -31.35 -7.79
CA GLN A 102 -2.40 -30.85 -7.42
C GLN A 102 -3.45 -31.21 -8.47
N LEU A 103 -3.14 -31.05 -9.77
CA LEU A 103 -4.06 -31.43 -10.85
C LEU A 103 -4.35 -32.93 -10.85
N ALA A 104 -3.32 -33.77 -10.67
CA ALA A 104 -3.47 -35.21 -10.60
C ALA A 104 -4.25 -35.65 -9.35
N LEU A 105 -4.01 -35.00 -8.20
CA LEU A 105 -4.77 -35.29 -6.98
C LEU A 105 -6.24 -34.91 -7.13
N THR A 106 -6.56 -33.76 -7.73
CA THR A 106 -7.95 -33.37 -7.99
C THR A 106 -8.67 -34.39 -8.87
N GLU A 107 -8.05 -34.84 -9.95
CA GLU A 107 -8.63 -35.86 -10.85
C GLU A 107 -8.86 -37.20 -10.12
N VAL A 108 -7.94 -37.58 -9.23
CA VAL A 108 -8.06 -38.78 -8.39
C VAL A 108 -9.18 -38.63 -7.36
N TYR A 109 -9.31 -37.47 -6.70
CA TYR A 109 -10.40 -37.18 -5.77
C TYR A 109 -11.77 -37.21 -6.46
N ASP A 110 -11.88 -36.60 -7.65
CA ASP A 110 -13.10 -36.61 -8.43
C ASP A 110 -13.52 -38.03 -8.82
N TYR A 111 -12.57 -38.89 -9.19
CA TYR A 111 -12.81 -40.31 -9.45
C TYR A 111 -13.37 -41.04 -8.22
N TYR A 112 -12.79 -40.83 -7.02
CA TYR A 112 -13.28 -41.47 -5.80
C TYR A 112 -14.69 -41.00 -5.41
N ILE A 113 -15.01 -39.72 -5.60
CA ILE A 113 -16.35 -39.18 -5.32
C ILE A 113 -17.37 -39.75 -6.31
N GLU A 114 -17.02 -39.83 -7.60
CA GLU A 114 -17.94 -40.37 -8.62
C GLU A 114 -18.17 -41.89 -8.46
N ASN A 115 -17.15 -42.60 -7.96
CA ASN A 115 -17.18 -44.04 -7.73
C ASN A 115 -17.41 -44.45 -6.27
N GLU A 116 -17.94 -43.55 -5.43
CA GLU A 116 -18.20 -43.78 -3.99
C GLU A 116 -18.94 -45.10 -3.73
N SER A 117 -19.89 -45.46 -4.59
CA SER A 117 -20.66 -46.71 -4.49
C SER A 117 -19.85 -48.02 -4.66
N LEU A 118 -18.61 -47.95 -5.13
CA LEU A 118 -17.71 -49.11 -5.30
C LEU A 118 -16.83 -49.37 -4.07
N PHE A 119 -16.73 -48.41 -3.15
CA PHE A 119 -15.90 -48.51 -1.95
C PHE A 119 -16.79 -48.65 -0.73
N ASP A 120 -16.78 -49.84 -0.13
CA ASP A 120 -17.45 -50.06 1.15
C ASP A 120 -16.68 -49.33 2.25
N GLN A 121 -17.38 -48.66 3.17
CA GLN A 121 -16.76 -47.82 4.21
C GLN A 121 -15.78 -48.64 5.07
N ASP A 122 -16.07 -49.93 5.24
CA ASP A 122 -15.23 -50.90 5.93
C ASP A 122 -13.89 -51.16 5.21
N LEU A 123 -13.87 -51.17 3.87
CA LEU A 123 -12.66 -51.35 3.06
C LEU A 123 -11.74 -50.12 3.12
N LEU A 124 -12.34 -48.92 3.15
CA LEU A 124 -11.61 -47.66 3.31
C LEU A 124 -10.94 -47.56 4.68
N ILE A 125 -11.64 -48.03 5.73
CA ILE A 125 -11.10 -48.12 7.07
C ILE A 125 -9.96 -49.15 7.12
N GLU A 126 -10.12 -50.32 6.51
CA GLU A 126 -9.06 -51.35 6.47
C GLU A 126 -7.79 -50.88 5.73
N LEU A 127 -7.93 -50.20 4.58
CA LEU A 127 -6.81 -49.59 3.86
C LEU A 127 -6.13 -48.45 4.63
N SER A 128 -6.88 -47.70 5.46
CA SER A 128 -6.31 -46.66 6.32
C SER A 128 -5.45 -47.22 7.45
N PHE A 129 -5.69 -48.48 7.86
CA PHE A 129 -4.89 -49.17 8.86
C PHE A 129 -3.65 -49.87 8.28
N GLU A 130 -3.64 -50.22 6.99
CA GLU A 130 -2.55 -50.99 6.38
C GLU A 130 -1.25 -50.18 6.14
N ASP A 131 -1.31 -48.84 6.15
CA ASP A 131 -0.11 -47.97 6.02
C ASP A 131 0.47 -47.48 7.37
N THR A 132 -0.11 -47.89 8.51
CA THR A 132 0.31 -47.42 9.85
C THR A 132 1.57 -48.10 10.43
N GLU A 133 2.30 -48.89 9.64
CA GLU A 133 3.56 -49.53 10.10
C GLU A 133 4.82 -48.65 9.95
N LYS A 134 4.72 -47.41 9.46
CA LYS A 134 5.92 -46.57 9.27
C LYS A 134 6.01 -45.25 10.02
N ASP A 135 4.94 -44.76 10.61
CA ASP A 135 4.97 -43.60 11.50
C ASP A 135 4.04 -43.85 12.69
N ALA A 136 4.36 -44.87 13.50
CA ALA A 136 3.78 -44.98 14.83
C ALA A 136 4.19 -43.74 15.63
N PHE A 137 3.22 -42.88 15.92
CA PHE A 137 3.36 -41.70 16.75
C PHE A 137 3.91 -42.14 18.12
N ASP A 138 5.20 -41.87 18.36
CA ASP A 138 5.97 -42.33 19.52
C ASP A 138 5.57 -41.55 20.77
N LEU A 139 4.45 -41.97 21.37
CA LEU A 139 3.88 -41.41 22.60
C LEU A 139 4.86 -41.49 23.79
N ASP A 140 5.84 -42.40 23.75
CA ASP A 140 6.81 -42.58 24.84
C ASP A 140 7.88 -41.48 24.89
N ASN A 141 7.98 -40.63 23.86
CA ASN A 141 8.99 -39.59 23.72
C ASN A 141 8.45 -38.15 23.85
N LEU A 142 7.14 -37.98 24.10
CA LEU A 142 6.63 -36.66 24.49
C LEU A 142 7.09 -36.35 25.91
N ALA A 143 7.63 -35.15 26.13
CA ALA A 143 7.82 -34.66 27.48
C ALA A 143 6.46 -34.54 28.15
N ASP A 144 6.36 -34.86 29.46
CA ASP A 144 5.08 -34.79 30.21
C ASP A 144 4.37 -33.43 30.01
N GLU A 145 5.13 -32.36 29.80
CA GLU A 145 4.65 -30.99 29.52
C GLU A 145 3.88 -30.85 28.19
N ASP A 146 4.28 -31.59 27.15
CA ASP A 146 3.60 -31.59 25.85
C ASP A 146 2.31 -32.42 25.89
N LEU A 147 2.29 -33.47 26.73
CA LEU A 147 1.13 -34.33 26.96
C LEU A 147 0.02 -33.58 27.72
N ASP A 148 0.40 -32.77 28.70
CA ASP A 148 -0.53 -31.91 29.44
C ASP A 148 -1.16 -30.84 28.52
N LEU A 149 -0.36 -30.24 27.62
CA LEU A 149 -0.87 -29.26 26.67
C LEU A 149 -1.89 -29.87 25.69
N PHE A 150 -1.59 -31.07 25.19
CA PHE A 150 -2.44 -31.76 24.22
C PHE A 150 -3.74 -32.26 24.86
N THR A 151 -3.67 -32.74 26.12
CA THR A 151 -4.85 -33.17 26.86
C THR A 151 -5.75 -31.99 27.22
N GLU A 152 -5.19 -30.84 27.58
CA GLU A 152 -5.99 -29.61 27.76
C GLU A 152 -6.66 -29.15 26.46
N GLU A 153 -5.97 -29.24 25.32
CA GLU A 153 -6.55 -28.87 24.03
C GLU A 153 -7.70 -29.81 23.62
N LEU A 154 -7.53 -31.12 23.81
CA LEU A 154 -8.58 -32.11 23.59
C LEU A 154 -9.78 -31.90 24.53
N ILE A 155 -9.55 -31.66 25.82
CA ILE A 155 -10.62 -31.43 26.79
C ILE A 155 -11.40 -30.14 26.47
N ASN A 156 -10.73 -29.10 25.98
CA ASN A 156 -11.38 -27.86 25.58
C ASN A 156 -12.16 -27.97 24.26
N GLU A 157 -11.81 -28.93 23.40
CA GLU A 157 -12.53 -29.19 22.14
C GLU A 157 -13.76 -30.10 22.36
N MET A 158 -13.78 -30.88 23.46
CA MET A 158 -14.93 -31.67 23.86
C MET A 158 -16.07 -30.81 24.39
N THR A 159 -17.30 -31.12 23.99
CA THR A 159 -18.47 -30.39 24.50
C THR A 159 -18.78 -30.78 25.96
N ASP A 160 -19.35 -29.87 26.75
CA ASP A 160 -19.72 -30.11 28.17
C ASP A 160 -20.56 -31.39 28.38
N GLN A 161 -21.28 -31.81 27.34
CA GLN A 161 -22.14 -32.98 27.33
C GLN A 161 -21.36 -34.30 27.15
N GLU A 162 -20.25 -34.27 26.40
CA GLU A 162 -19.35 -35.41 26.20
C GLU A 162 -18.40 -35.61 27.39
N LEU A 163 -18.04 -34.53 28.10
CA LEU A 163 -17.23 -34.59 29.33
C LEU A 163 -17.98 -35.24 30.50
N LEU A 164 -19.31 -35.15 30.53
CA LEU A 164 -20.16 -35.77 31.56
C LEU A 164 -20.31 -37.29 31.42
N ASP A 165 -20.14 -37.84 30.22
CA ASP A 165 -20.26 -39.28 29.96
C ASP A 165 -18.97 -40.06 30.28
N ILE A 166 -17.86 -39.35 30.54
CA ILE A 166 -16.53 -39.94 30.80
C ILE A 166 -16.18 -39.96 32.31
N LEU A 167 -16.92 -39.22 33.15
CA LEU A 167 -16.82 -39.21 34.63
C LEU A 167 -17.78 -40.22 35.28
#